data_AF-A0A1H4UFF0-F1
#
_entry.id   AF-A0A1H4UFF0-F1
#
_cell.length_a   1.000
_cell.length_b   1.000
_cell.length_c   1.000
_cell.angle_alpha   90.00
_cell.angle_beta   90.00
_cell.angle_gamma   90.00
#
_symmetry.space_group_name_H-M   'P 1'
#
loop_
_entity.id
_entity.type
_entity.pdbx_description
1 polymer ?
#
loop_
_entity_poly.entity_id
_entity_poly.type
_entity_poly.pdbx_seq_one_letter_code
_entity_poly.pdbx_strand_id
1 'polypeptide(L)'
;MPNISDYTEAEFISFIQKIRAINKVGSDEELGELLAQFRKLTGHPDGTDLMFYPEPGQDNSAEGVTRTVKEWRAAQGLPGFKEK
;
A
#
# COMPACT_ATOMS: atom_id res chain seq x y z
N MET A 1 4.20 -16.72 2.04
CA MET A 1 4.22 -15.28 2.41
C MET A 1 3.37 -14.56 1.37
N PRO A 2 2.45 -13.66 1.75
CA PRO A 2 1.56 -13.00 0.79
C PRO A 2 2.36 -12.14 -0.18
N ASN A 3 2.00 -12.20 -1.46
CA ASN A 3 2.54 -11.41 -2.56
C ASN A 3 1.47 -10.41 -3.03
N ILE A 4 1.88 -9.27 -3.59
CA ILE A 4 0.92 -8.31 -4.15
C ILE A 4 0.06 -8.90 -5.28
N SER A 5 0.56 -9.93 -5.97
CA SER A 5 -0.19 -10.65 -7.01
C SER A 5 -1.28 -11.57 -6.44
N ASP A 6 -1.37 -11.70 -5.11
CA ASP A 6 -2.52 -12.34 -4.45
C ASP A 6 -3.69 -11.36 -4.25
N TYR A 7 -3.46 -10.05 -4.45
CA TYR A 7 -4.44 -8.99 -4.23
C TYR A 7 -4.92 -8.41 -5.56
N THR A 8 -6.24 -8.26 -5.70
CA THR A 8 -6.81 -7.31 -6.67
C THR A 8 -6.59 -5.87 -6.18
N GLU A 9 -6.70 -4.90 -7.10
CA GLU A 9 -6.60 -3.47 -6.72
C GLU A 9 -7.62 -3.09 -5.64
N ALA A 10 -8.84 -3.60 -5.71
CA ALA A 10 -9.89 -3.32 -4.74
C ALA A 10 -9.56 -3.86 -3.33
N GLU A 11 -8.95 -5.06 -3.25
CA GLU A 11 -8.50 -5.64 -1.98
C GLU A 11 -7.33 -4.85 -1.39
N PHE A 12 -6.41 -4.37 -2.23
CA PHE A 12 -5.30 -3.54 -1.78
C PHE A 12 -5.75 -2.15 -1.31
N ILE A 13 -6.73 -1.53 -1.99
CA ILE A 13 -7.38 -0.29 -1.54
C ILE A 13 -8.01 -0.50 -0.16
N SER A 14 -8.76 -1.60 0.02
CA SER A 14 -9.38 -1.95 1.30
C SER A 14 -8.33 -2.16 2.41
N PHE A 15 -7.17 -2.74 2.06
CA PHE A 15 -6.06 -2.89 2.99
C PHE A 15 -5.45 -1.53 3.42
N ILE A 16 -5.27 -0.58 2.51
CA ILE A 16 -4.82 0.78 2.87
C ILE A 16 -5.86 1.49 3.75
N GLN A 17 -7.15 1.33 3.45
CA GLN A 17 -8.22 1.88 4.28
C GLN A 17 -8.19 1.29 5.70
N LYS A 18 -7.91 -0.02 5.83
CA LYS A 18 -7.69 -0.67 7.15
C LYS A 18 -6.51 -0.04 7.90
N ILE A 19 -5.36 0.17 7.25
CA ILE A 19 -4.21 0.86 7.87
C ILE A 19 -4.63 2.23 8.41
N ARG A 20 -5.37 3.02 7.60
CA ARG A 20 -5.84 4.34 8.01
C ARG A 20 -6.84 4.30 9.18
N ALA A 21 -7.67 3.26 9.26
CA ALA A 21 -8.59 3.06 10.37
C ALA A 21 -7.82 2.74 11.67
N ILE A 22 -6.89 1.77 11.62
CA ILE A 22 -6.07 1.38 12.78
C ILE A 22 -5.19 2.54 13.24
N ASN A 23 -4.63 3.34 12.33
CA ASN A 23 -3.87 4.54 12.70
C ASN A 23 -4.68 5.59 13.49
N LYS A 24 -6.02 5.54 13.44
CA LYS A 24 -6.88 6.47 14.18
C LYS A 24 -7.31 5.95 15.55
N VAL A 25 -7.55 4.64 15.67
CA VAL A 25 -8.26 4.05 16.83
C VAL A 25 -7.65 2.75 17.37
N GLY A 26 -6.68 2.17 16.67
CA GLY A 26 -6.05 0.90 17.01
C GLY A 26 -4.80 1.05 17.87
N SER A 27 -4.11 -0.07 18.12
CA SER A 27 -2.84 -0.08 18.84
C SER A 27 -1.64 0.12 17.90
N ASP A 28 -0.53 0.62 18.46
CA ASP A 28 0.73 0.77 17.72
C ASP A 28 1.29 -0.59 17.25
N GLU A 29 1.01 -1.67 17.98
CA GLU A 29 1.38 -3.03 17.60
C GLU A 29 0.63 -3.48 16.34
N GLU A 30 -0.70 -3.36 16.32
CA GLU A 30 -1.51 -3.71 15.14
C GLU A 30 -1.16 -2.82 13.94
N LEU A 31 -0.97 -1.52 14.16
CA LEU A 31 -0.53 -0.61 13.12
C LEU A 31 0.83 -1.04 12.57
N GLY A 32 1.79 -1.34 13.45
CA GLY A 32 3.14 -1.78 13.08
C GLY A 32 3.14 -3.01 12.18
N GLU A 33 2.31 -4.01 12.49
CA GLU A 33 2.16 -5.22 11.66
C GLU A 33 1.62 -4.89 10.26
N LEU A 34 0.59 -4.05 10.17
CA LEU A 34 0.00 -3.66 8.89
C LEU A 34 0.97 -2.82 8.04
N LEU A 35 1.73 -1.91 8.67
CA LEU A 35 2.75 -1.12 7.98
C LEU A 35 3.91 -1.99 7.48
N ALA A 36 4.32 -2.99 8.26
CA ALA A 36 5.33 -3.97 7.83
C ALA A 36 4.82 -4.82 6.65
N GLN A 37 3.55 -5.26 6.70
CA GLN A 37 2.92 -5.97 5.59
C GLN A 37 2.84 -5.10 4.33
N PHE A 38 2.48 -3.82 4.46
CA PHE A 38 2.46 -2.88 3.33
C PHE A 38 3.83 -2.80 2.64
N ARG A 39 4.89 -2.52 3.40
CA ARG A 39 6.26 -2.41 2.85
C ARG A 39 6.68 -3.68 2.10
N LYS A 40 6.33 -4.83 2.66
CA LYS A 40 6.65 -6.13 2.08
C LYS A 40 5.88 -6.43 0.79
N LEU A 41 4.59 -6.11 0.75
CA LEU A 41 3.76 -6.31 -0.44
C LEU A 41 4.19 -5.39 -1.59
N THR A 42 4.38 -4.10 -1.29
CA THR A 42 4.70 -3.12 -2.34
C THR A 42 6.13 -3.27 -2.84
N GLY A 43 7.08 -3.50 -1.92
CA GLY A 43 8.52 -3.45 -2.21
C GLY A 43 9.01 -2.06 -2.61
N HIS A 44 8.17 -1.03 -2.46
CA HIS A 44 8.50 0.34 -2.86
C HIS A 44 9.51 0.94 -1.88
N PRO A 45 10.57 1.62 -2.34
CA PRO A 45 11.61 2.19 -1.47
C PRO A 45 11.03 3.16 -0.43
N ASP A 46 10.11 4.03 -0.85
CA ASP A 46 9.45 4.99 0.06
C ASP A 46 8.50 4.34 1.06
N GLY A 47 8.14 3.07 0.85
CA GLY A 47 7.31 2.30 1.78
C GLY A 47 6.08 3.08 2.27
N THR A 48 5.98 3.26 3.58
CA THR A 48 4.84 3.92 4.24
C THR A 48 4.76 5.41 3.97
N ASP A 49 5.83 6.03 3.47
CA ASP A 49 5.88 7.47 3.22
C ASP A 49 4.89 7.86 2.12
N LEU A 50 4.59 6.94 1.20
CA LEU A 50 3.49 7.07 0.24
C LEU A 50 2.14 7.44 0.89
N MET A 51 1.91 7.03 2.15
CA MET A 51 0.66 7.30 2.88
C MET A 51 0.76 8.49 3.84
N PHE A 52 1.93 8.71 4.46
CA PHE A 52 2.11 9.64 5.58
C PHE A 52 2.87 10.91 5.22
N TYR A 53 3.75 10.86 4.22
CA TYR A 53 4.61 11.95 3.78
C TYR A 53 4.53 12.11 2.26
N PRO A 54 3.35 12.41 1.69
CA PRO A 54 3.21 12.59 0.27
C PRO A 54 3.96 13.84 -0.21
N GLU A 55 4.55 13.75 -1.39
CA GLU A 55 5.09 14.92 -2.08
C GLU A 55 3.99 15.95 -2.36
N PRO A 56 4.30 17.25 -2.46
CA PRO A 56 3.31 18.28 -2.79
C PRO A 56 2.53 17.96 -4.07
N GLY A 57 1.21 17.78 -3.94
CA GLY A 57 0.32 17.44 -5.05
C GLY A 57 0.17 15.94 -5.33
N GLN A 58 0.86 15.07 -4.59
CA GLN A 58 0.67 13.63 -4.68
C GLN A 58 -0.66 13.22 -4.05
N ASP A 59 -1.43 12.44 -4.80
CA ASP A 59 -2.68 11.84 -4.32
C ASP A 59 -2.37 10.73 -3.31
N ASN A 60 -2.52 11.04 -2.02
CA ASN A 60 -2.29 10.11 -0.93
C ASN A 60 -3.56 9.34 -0.52
N SER A 61 -4.65 9.41 -1.29
CA SER A 61 -5.81 8.54 -1.07
C SER A 61 -5.43 7.05 -1.18
N ALA A 62 -6.32 6.15 -0.76
CA ALA A 62 -6.04 4.72 -0.90
C ALA A 62 -5.90 4.33 -2.38
N GLU A 63 -6.70 4.94 -3.23
CA GLU A 63 -6.68 4.83 -4.68
C GLU A 63 -5.39 5.41 -5.27
N GLY A 64 -4.99 6.61 -4.81
CA GLY A 64 -3.76 7.28 -5.24
C GLY A 64 -2.51 6.48 -4.93
N VAL A 65 -2.39 5.99 -3.69
CA VAL A 65 -1.27 5.12 -3.27
C VAL A 65 -1.29 3.79 -4.04
N THR A 66 -2.46 3.19 -4.24
CA THR A 66 -2.58 1.94 -5.03
C THR A 66 -2.08 2.16 -6.47
N ARG A 67 -2.45 3.29 -7.09
CA ARG A 67 -1.98 3.68 -8.42
C ARG A 67 -0.47 3.88 -8.44
N THR A 68 0.09 4.62 -7.50
CA THR A 68 1.56 4.81 -7.39
C THR A 68 2.31 3.49 -7.28
N VAL A 69 1.83 2.57 -6.44
CA VAL A 69 2.44 1.22 -6.30
C VAL A 69 2.34 0.44 -7.62
N LYS A 70 1.17 0.47 -8.28
CA LYS A 70 0.96 -0.21 -9.57
C LYS A 70 1.93 0.28 -10.64
N GLU A 71 1.99 1.60 -10.83
CA GLU A 71 2.83 2.25 -11.84
C GLU A 71 4.32 2.01 -11.57
N TRP A 72 4.76 2.17 -10.33
CA TRP A 72 6.14 1.92 -9.95
C TRP A 72 6.55 0.47 -10.19
N ARG A 73 5.73 -0.50 -9.75
CA ARG A 73 6.04 -1.93 -9.95
C ARG A 73 6.11 -2.29 -11.43
N ALA A 74 5.19 -1.78 -12.24
CA ALA A 74 5.23 -1.97 -13.69
C ALA A 74 6.51 -1.39 -14.31
N ALA A 75 6.93 -0.19 -13.90
CA ALA A 75 8.18 0.44 -14.36
C ALA A 75 9.44 -0.35 -13.96
N GLN A 76 9.39 -1.08 -12.84
CA GLN A 76 10.48 -1.98 -12.40
C GLN A 76 10.42 -3.38 -13.05
N GLY A 77 9.42 -3.67 -13.89
CA GLY A 77 9.21 -5.01 -14.45
C GLY A 77 8.79 -6.06 -13.42
N LEU A 78 8.22 -5.64 -12.29
CA LEU A 78 7.76 -6.52 -11.21
C LEU A 78 6.31 -6.97 -11.44
N PRO A 79 5.91 -8.15 -10.95
CA PRO A 79 4.51 -8.60 -11.00
C PRO A 79 3.56 -7.59 -10.35
N GLY A 80 2.44 -7.32 -11.03
CA GLY A 80 1.40 -6.42 -10.54
C GLY A 80 0.35 -7.11 -9.66
N PHE A 81 -0.77 -6.42 -9.47
CA PHE A 81 -1.97 -6.96 -8.83
C PHE A 81 -2.56 -8.13 -9.61
N LYS A 82 -3.35 -8.94 -8.91
CA LYS A 82 -4.19 -9.98 -9.51
C LYS A 82 -5.17 -9.35 -10.49
N GLU A 83 -5.13 -9.81 -11.74
CA GLU A 83 -6.20 -9.53 -12.69
C GLU A 83 -7.47 -10.26 -12.26
N LYS A 84 -8.62 -9.57 -12.34
CA LYS A 84 -9.91 -10.15 -11.99
C LYS A 84 -10.38 -11.16 -13.03
#